data_AF-A0A4V1KSK4-F1
#
_entry.id   AF-A0A4V1KSK4-F1
#
_cell.length_a   1.000
_cell.length_b   1.000
_cell.length_c   1.000
_cell.angle_alpha   90.00
_cell.angle_beta   90.00
_cell.angle_gamma   90.00
#
_symmetry.space_group_name_H-M   'P 1'
#
loop_
_entity.id
_entity.type
_entity.pdbx_description
1 polymer ?
#
loop_
_entity_poly.entity_id
_entity_poly.type
_entity_poly.pdbx_seq_one_letter_code
_entity_poly.pdbx_strand_id
1 'polypeptide(L)'
;MSRKFWILIGVSIIVIVLILTFNWWYLNDIPLESRGVYGDMYGFSNTLFSGLAFVGVIAAILIQSEELKLQRNELKATRAEFEQQNATLKKQSFENTLFNLIDNSHKTLERITILESKLNARSYISDITADMLNKFNSLNQGYNSPMSTNEEKRSISEFHRIHRNTFEKFKKSSISLSPWIKNISSVVELIQQAEILHNERLMYERIFWNQFSDNEIKLLVAYLNFNVLYKSKSKDVLEKSILNDLSIDILRGNQIIYFNQQSQDH
;
A
#
# COMPACT_ATOMS: atom_id res chain seq x y z
N MET A 1 3.05 43.42 -0.31
CA MET A 1 2.37 44.68 -0.72
C MET A 1 3.22 45.39 -1.76
N SER A 2 2.62 45.83 -2.87
CA SER A 2 3.38 46.41 -4.00
C SER A 2 3.92 47.81 -3.68
N ARG A 3 5.08 48.19 -4.22
CA ARG A 3 5.69 49.53 -4.08
C ARG A 3 4.73 50.66 -4.48
N LYS A 4 3.80 50.38 -5.38
CA LYS A 4 2.77 51.32 -5.86
C LYS A 4 1.75 51.68 -4.76
N PHE A 5 1.45 50.76 -3.84
CA PHE A 5 0.52 50.98 -2.73
C PHE A 5 1.05 52.03 -1.73
N TRP A 6 2.32 51.91 -1.35
CA TRP A 6 2.97 52.87 -0.43
C TRP A 6 3.13 54.26 -1.04
N ILE A 7 3.39 54.34 -2.34
CA ILE A 7 3.46 55.61 -3.07
C ILE A 7 2.09 56.30 -3.06
N LEU A 8 1.01 55.56 -3.29
CA LEU A 8 -0.36 56.08 -3.28
C LEU A 8 -0.73 56.67 -1.91
N ILE A 9 -0.43 55.94 -0.82
CA ILE A 9 -0.67 56.43 0.55
C ILE A 9 0.15 57.69 0.84
N GLY A 10 1.44 57.69 0.48
CA GLY A 10 2.32 58.85 0.69
C GLY A 10 1.81 60.10 -0.03
N VAL A 11 1.38 59.95 -1.29
CA VAL A 11 0.81 61.04 -2.09
C VAL A 11 -0.50 61.55 -1.47
N SER A 12 -1.41 60.66 -1.06
CA SER A 12 -2.67 61.06 -0.42
C SER A 12 -2.45 61.85 0.87
N ILE A 13 -1.47 61.46 1.71
CA ILE A 13 -1.14 62.18 2.95
C ILE A 13 -0.59 63.57 2.63
N ILE A 14 0.32 63.69 1.66
CA ILE A 14 0.88 64.99 1.25
C ILE A 14 -0.22 65.93 0.74
N VAL A 15 -1.15 65.42 -0.07
CA VAL A 15 -2.28 66.20 -0.58
C VAL A 15 -3.19 66.68 0.56
N ILE A 16 -3.49 65.82 1.54
CA ILE A 16 -4.30 66.20 2.72
C ILE A 16 -3.60 67.30 3.53
N VAL A 17 -2.30 67.15 3.79
CA VAL A 17 -1.52 68.15 4.55
C VAL A 17 -1.49 69.49 3.82
N LEU A 18 -1.27 69.50 2.50
CA LEU A 18 -1.26 70.72 1.70
C LEU A 18 -2.63 71.43 1.74
N ILE A 19 -3.73 70.69 1.63
CA ILE A 19 -5.08 71.24 1.71
C ILE A 19 -5.37 71.84 3.11
N LEU A 20 -4.94 71.17 4.18
CA LEU A 20 -5.13 71.65 5.55
C LEU A 20 -4.29 72.91 5.85
N THR A 21 -3.02 72.93 5.42
CA THR A 21 -2.14 74.10 5.59
C THR A 21 -2.63 75.30 4.79
N PHE A 22 -3.10 75.08 3.56
CA PHE A 22 -3.68 76.14 2.73
C PHE A 22 -4.96 76.71 3.36
N ASN A 23 -5.87 75.85 3.85
CA ASN A 23 -7.07 76.29 4.56
C ASN A 23 -6.74 77.10 5.82
N TRP A 24 -5.77 76.65 6.61
CA TRP A 24 -5.35 77.36 7.83
C TRP A 24 -4.78 78.75 7.52
N TRP A 25 -3.95 78.85 6.49
CA TRP A 25 -3.40 80.13 6.03
C TRP A 25 -4.52 81.08 5.56
N TYR A 26 -5.45 80.60 4.74
CA TYR A 26 -6.56 81.38 4.20
C TYR A 26 -7.60 81.84 5.25
N LEU A 27 -7.87 81.01 6.27
CA LEU A 27 -8.84 81.32 7.33
C LEU A 27 -8.35 82.36 8.35
N ASN A 28 -7.03 82.60 8.45
CA ASN A 28 -6.47 83.58 9.38
C ASN A 28 -6.87 85.03 9.05
N ASP A 29 -7.15 85.33 7.78
CA ASP A 29 -7.51 86.68 7.30
C ASP A 29 -9.03 86.97 7.38
N ILE A 30 -9.85 86.00 7.78
CA ILE A 30 -11.32 86.12 7.87
C ILE A 30 -11.75 86.40 9.33
N PRO A 31 -12.61 87.41 9.61
CA PRO A 31 -13.10 87.68 10.96
C PRO A 31 -13.85 86.48 11.55
N LEU A 32 -13.67 86.25 12.85
CA LEU A 32 -14.18 85.07 13.59
C LEU A 32 -15.67 84.82 13.39
N GLU A 33 -16.47 85.87 13.29
CA GLU A 33 -17.93 85.82 13.10
C GLU A 33 -18.35 85.23 11.74
N SER A 34 -17.50 85.36 10.71
CA SER A 34 -17.79 84.87 9.35
C SER A 34 -17.26 83.45 9.10
N ARG A 35 -16.33 82.96 9.94
CA ARG A 35 -15.70 81.63 9.77
C ARG A 35 -16.69 80.46 9.85
N GLY A 36 -17.80 80.63 10.59
CA GLY A 36 -18.87 79.62 10.68
C GLY A 36 -19.57 79.35 9.35
N VAL A 37 -19.87 80.41 8.59
CA VAL A 37 -20.56 80.31 7.28
C VAL A 37 -19.68 79.65 6.22
N TYR A 38 -18.36 79.88 6.26
CA TYR A 38 -17.42 79.17 5.39
C TYR A 38 -17.34 77.67 5.74
N GLY A 39 -17.42 77.32 7.03
CA GLY A 39 -17.54 75.92 7.47
C GLY A 39 -18.77 75.22 6.90
N ASP A 40 -19.90 75.92 6.81
CA ASP A 40 -21.14 75.37 6.25
C ASP A 40 -21.06 75.06 4.74
N MET A 41 -20.30 75.85 3.96
CA MET A 41 -20.07 75.56 2.54
C MET A 41 -19.26 74.28 2.30
N TYR A 42 -18.42 73.88 3.26
CA TYR A 42 -17.71 72.59 3.23
C TYR A 42 -18.61 71.39 3.52
N GLY A 43 -19.85 71.59 3.98
CA GLY A 43 -20.82 70.50 4.23
C GLY A 43 -21.13 69.68 2.97
N PHE A 44 -21.26 70.32 1.81
CA PHE A 44 -21.45 69.63 0.52
C PHE A 44 -20.23 68.80 0.13
N SER A 45 -19.03 69.38 0.21
CA SER A 45 -17.77 68.69 -0.08
C SER A 45 -17.55 67.51 0.86
N ASN A 46 -17.80 67.68 2.16
CA ASN A 46 -17.66 66.63 3.16
C ASN A 46 -18.66 65.48 2.91
N THR A 47 -19.89 65.80 2.50
CA THR A 47 -20.89 64.81 2.11
C THR A 47 -20.46 64.04 0.85
N LEU A 48 -19.91 64.73 -0.15
CA LEU A 48 -19.41 64.10 -1.38
C LEU A 48 -18.21 63.19 -1.12
N PHE A 49 -17.22 63.65 -0.33
CA PHE A 49 -16.09 62.83 0.08
C PHE A 49 -16.52 61.61 0.90
N SER A 50 -17.49 61.77 1.81
CA SER A 50 -18.04 60.66 2.60
C SER A 50 -18.76 59.65 1.71
N GLY A 51 -19.55 60.10 0.73
CA GLY A 51 -20.21 59.23 -0.25
C GLY A 51 -19.20 58.47 -1.12
N LEU A 52 -18.17 59.13 -1.62
CA LEU A 52 -17.10 58.50 -2.41
C LEU A 52 -16.29 57.49 -1.59
N ALA A 53 -15.97 57.81 -0.32
CA ALA A 53 -15.32 56.89 0.59
C ALA A 53 -16.19 55.64 0.83
N PHE A 54 -17.50 55.82 1.02
CA PHE A 54 -18.44 54.72 1.16
C PHE A 54 -18.51 53.82 -0.07
N VAL A 55 -18.54 54.41 -1.28
CA VAL A 55 -18.44 53.66 -2.55
C VAL A 55 -17.13 52.89 -2.64
N GLY A 56 -16.01 53.50 -2.23
CA GLY A 56 -14.70 52.84 -2.17
C GLY A 56 -14.70 51.62 -1.23
N VAL A 57 -15.35 51.72 -0.07
CA VAL A 57 -15.53 50.60 0.86
C VAL A 57 -16.39 49.49 0.25
N ILE A 58 -17.50 49.83 -0.40
CA ILE A 58 -18.35 48.84 -1.09
C ILE A 58 -17.55 48.12 -2.18
N ALA A 59 -16.80 48.86 -3.00
CA ALA A 59 -15.96 48.28 -4.05
C ALA A 59 -14.90 47.32 -3.46
N ALA A 60 -14.26 47.72 -2.34
CA ALA A 60 -13.32 46.87 -1.64
C ALA A 60 -13.98 45.58 -1.10
N ILE A 61 -15.20 45.67 -0.55
CA ILE A 61 -15.96 44.51 -0.08
C ILE A 61 -16.27 43.55 -1.24
N LEU A 62 -16.67 44.08 -2.40
CA LEU A 62 -16.96 43.27 -3.59
C LEU A 62 -15.71 42.51 -4.06
N ILE A 63 -14.57 43.20 -4.15
CA ILE A 63 -13.29 42.58 -4.56
C ILE A 63 -12.85 41.53 -3.52
N GLN A 64 -12.90 41.86 -2.23
CA GLN A 64 -12.54 40.92 -1.16
C GLN A 64 -13.46 39.68 -1.17
N SER A 65 -14.75 39.85 -1.48
CA SER A 65 -15.69 38.73 -1.59
C SER A 65 -15.33 37.80 -2.75
N GLU A 66 -14.95 38.37 -3.89
CA GLU A 66 -14.49 37.60 -5.05
C GLU A 66 -13.17 36.86 -4.77
N GLU A 67 -12.21 37.52 -4.12
CA GLU A 67 -10.94 36.90 -3.72
C GLU A 67 -11.16 35.73 -2.75
N LEU A 68 -12.03 35.90 -1.74
CA LEU A 68 -12.40 34.81 -0.82
C LEU A 68 -13.08 33.65 -1.54
N LYS A 69 -13.89 33.93 -2.56
CA LYS A 69 -14.52 32.88 -3.39
C LYS A 69 -13.47 32.12 -4.20
N LEU A 70 -12.54 32.83 -4.84
CA LEU A 70 -11.43 32.22 -5.58
C LEU A 70 -10.55 31.36 -4.67
N GLN A 71 -10.17 31.89 -3.50
CA GLN A 71 -9.38 31.16 -2.51
C GLN A 71 -10.07 29.89 -2.01
N ARG A 72 -11.40 29.93 -1.79
CA ARG A 72 -12.18 28.73 -1.44
C ARG A 72 -12.19 27.69 -2.56
N ASN A 73 -12.25 28.13 -3.82
CA ASN A 73 -12.21 27.23 -4.96
C ASN A 73 -10.83 26.58 -5.12
N GLU A 74 -9.76 27.36 -4.96
CA GLU A 74 -8.39 26.85 -4.96
C GLU A 74 -8.17 25.82 -3.84
N LEU A 75 -8.59 26.12 -2.61
CA LEU A 75 -8.52 25.17 -1.49
C LEU A 75 -9.28 23.87 -1.76
N LYS A 76 -10.42 23.92 -2.45
CA LYS A 76 -11.16 22.71 -2.85
C LYS A 76 -10.37 21.90 -3.88
N ALA A 77 -9.78 22.56 -4.88
CA ALA A 77 -8.95 21.90 -5.89
C ALA A 77 -7.71 21.26 -5.25
N THR A 78 -6.98 21.99 -4.40
CA THR A 78 -5.80 21.47 -3.68
C THR A 78 -6.15 20.29 -2.80
N ARG A 79 -7.32 20.29 -2.14
CA ARG A 79 -7.76 19.14 -1.34
C ARG A 79 -7.99 17.90 -2.21
N ALA A 80 -8.63 18.04 -3.36
CA ALA A 80 -8.85 16.95 -4.29
C ALA A 80 -7.52 16.37 -4.82
N GLU A 81 -6.57 17.23 -5.19
CA GLU A 81 -5.22 16.81 -5.58
C GLU A 81 -4.49 16.08 -4.45
N PHE A 82 -4.59 16.59 -3.22
CA PHE A 82 -3.98 15.97 -2.05
C PHE A 82 -4.58 14.60 -1.73
N GLU A 83 -5.90 14.44 -1.87
CA GLU A 83 -6.57 13.13 -1.74
C GLU A 83 -6.08 12.13 -2.79
N GLN A 84 -5.97 12.56 -4.05
CA GLN A 84 -5.43 11.72 -5.13
C GLN A 84 -3.97 11.35 -4.87
N GLN A 85 -3.14 12.31 -4.46
CA GLN A 85 -1.74 12.07 -4.12
C GLN A 85 -1.59 11.09 -2.96
N ASN A 86 -2.40 11.23 -1.90
CA ASN A 86 -2.39 10.30 -0.77
C ASN A 86 -2.76 8.88 -1.19
N ALA A 87 -3.75 8.72 -2.08
CA ALA A 87 -4.09 7.40 -2.62
C ALA A 87 -2.92 6.80 -3.41
N THR A 88 -2.26 7.58 -4.26
CA THR A 88 -1.05 7.15 -4.98
C THR A 88 0.09 6.77 -4.03
N LEU A 89 0.37 7.59 -3.01
CA LEU A 89 1.43 7.34 -2.03
C LEU A 89 1.18 6.07 -1.22
N LYS A 90 -0.07 5.81 -0.81
CA LYS A 90 -0.43 4.55 -0.13
C LYS A 90 -0.16 3.33 -1.01
N LYS A 91 -0.53 3.41 -2.29
CA LYS A 91 -0.27 2.34 -3.27
C LYS A 91 1.24 2.12 -3.45
N GLN A 92 2.00 3.18 -3.67
CA GLN A 92 3.46 3.10 -3.80
C GLN A 92 4.14 2.56 -2.55
N SER A 93 3.69 2.96 -1.35
CA SER A 93 4.21 2.45 -0.09
C SER A 93 3.97 0.94 0.02
N PHE A 94 2.77 0.48 -0.31
CA PHE A 94 2.44 -0.95 -0.33
C PHE A 94 3.31 -1.72 -1.33
N GLU A 95 3.40 -1.24 -2.58
CA GLU A 95 4.21 -1.87 -3.64
C GLU A 95 5.68 -1.95 -3.24
N ASN A 96 6.25 -0.88 -2.67
CA ASN A 96 7.62 -0.86 -2.19
C ASN A 96 7.85 -1.88 -1.07
N THR A 97 6.96 -1.96 -0.08
CA THR A 97 7.07 -2.97 0.98
C THR A 97 6.94 -4.39 0.40
N LEU A 98 6.00 -4.61 -0.52
CA LEU A 98 5.80 -5.88 -1.20
C LEU A 98 7.06 -6.34 -1.93
N PHE A 99 7.60 -5.52 -2.84
CA PHE A 99 8.76 -5.88 -3.63
C PHE A 99 10.02 -6.04 -2.78
N ASN A 100 10.17 -5.25 -1.70
CA ASN A 100 11.25 -5.44 -0.74
C ASN A 100 11.15 -6.79 0.00
N LEU A 101 9.96 -7.24 0.38
CA LEU A 101 9.77 -8.55 1.00
C LEU A 101 10.02 -9.69 0.01
N ILE A 102 9.60 -9.54 -1.24
CA ILE A 102 9.88 -10.51 -2.32
C ILE A 102 11.40 -10.64 -2.51
N ASP A 103 12.10 -9.52 -2.71
CA ASP A 103 13.56 -9.50 -2.85
C ASP A 103 14.27 -10.10 -1.61
N ASN A 104 13.80 -9.77 -0.41
CA ASN A 104 14.33 -10.36 0.82
C ASN A 104 14.10 -11.88 0.89
N SER A 105 12.99 -12.39 0.36
CA SER A 105 12.74 -13.83 0.28
C SER A 105 13.77 -14.54 -0.61
N HIS A 106 14.08 -13.98 -1.78
CA HIS A 106 15.12 -14.50 -2.67
C HIS A 106 16.50 -14.48 -2.00
N LYS A 107 16.89 -13.33 -1.43
CA LYS A 107 18.16 -13.17 -0.72
C LYS A 107 18.28 -14.11 0.47
N THR A 108 17.18 -14.35 1.19
CA THR A 108 17.16 -15.30 2.31
C THR A 108 17.43 -16.71 1.82
N LEU A 109 16.79 -17.11 0.71
CA LEU A 109 17.00 -18.44 0.14
C LEU A 109 18.44 -18.65 -0.31
N GLU A 110 19.04 -17.66 -0.97
CA GLU A 110 20.43 -17.71 -1.44
C GLU A 110 21.46 -17.82 -0.31
N ARG A 111 21.17 -17.21 0.85
CA ARG A 111 22.07 -17.24 2.02
C ARG A 111 21.98 -18.54 2.80
N ILE A 112 20.94 -19.34 2.62
CA ILE A 112 20.77 -20.59 3.36
C ILE A 112 21.72 -21.65 2.78
N THR A 113 22.61 -22.14 3.64
CA THR A 113 23.41 -23.35 3.40
C THR A 113 22.95 -24.44 4.36
N ILE A 114 22.64 -25.62 3.83
CA ILE A 114 22.20 -26.75 4.62
C ILE A 114 23.43 -27.49 5.14
N LEU A 115 23.69 -27.36 6.45
CA LEU A 115 24.92 -27.85 7.07
C LEU A 115 25.12 -29.37 6.91
N GLU A 116 24.05 -30.15 6.94
CA GLU A 116 24.11 -31.61 6.83
C GLU A 116 24.56 -32.08 5.43
N SER A 117 24.13 -31.40 4.38
CA SER A 117 24.42 -31.77 2.98
C SER A 117 25.53 -30.94 2.35
N LYS A 118 25.93 -29.82 2.97
CA LYS A 118 26.80 -28.78 2.41
C LYS A 118 26.28 -28.19 1.09
N LEU A 119 24.98 -28.32 0.83
CA LEU A 119 24.34 -27.77 -0.35
C LEU A 119 23.78 -26.37 -0.06
N ASN A 120 23.75 -25.53 -1.10
CA ASN A 120 22.91 -24.35 -1.07
C ASN A 120 21.42 -24.77 -1.03
N ALA A 121 20.56 -23.86 -0.58
CA ALA A 121 19.13 -24.16 -0.43
C ALA A 121 18.46 -24.64 -1.72
N ARG A 122 18.75 -24.04 -2.88
CA ARG A 122 18.09 -24.40 -4.15
C ARG A 122 18.46 -25.80 -4.61
N SER A 123 19.73 -26.17 -4.54
CA SER A 123 20.20 -27.53 -4.81
C SER A 123 19.57 -28.53 -3.85
N TYR A 124 19.52 -28.18 -2.56
CA TYR A 124 18.86 -29.02 -1.56
C TYR A 124 17.36 -29.21 -1.83
N ILE A 125 16.65 -28.14 -2.21
CA ILE A 125 15.23 -28.20 -2.57
C ILE A 125 15.02 -29.08 -3.79
N SER A 126 15.88 -28.98 -4.79
CA SER A 126 15.83 -29.86 -5.96
C SER A 126 16.01 -31.33 -5.58
N ASP A 127 17.01 -31.64 -4.75
CA ASP A 127 17.31 -33.01 -4.33
C ASP A 127 16.16 -33.61 -3.52
N ILE A 128 15.61 -32.86 -2.57
CA ILE A 128 14.55 -33.37 -1.70
C ILE A 128 13.23 -33.53 -2.45
N THR A 129 12.92 -32.63 -3.39
CA THR A 129 11.71 -32.75 -4.21
C THR A 129 11.80 -33.90 -5.19
N ALA A 130 12.98 -34.15 -5.76
CA ALA A 130 13.24 -35.33 -6.59
C ALA A 130 13.12 -36.64 -5.77
N ASP A 131 13.69 -36.69 -4.56
CA ASP A 131 13.56 -37.84 -3.65
C ASP A 131 12.09 -38.11 -3.27
N MET A 132 11.32 -37.06 -2.95
CA MET A 132 9.88 -37.16 -2.69
C MET A 132 9.12 -37.70 -3.90
N LEU A 133 9.36 -37.16 -5.10
CA LEU A 133 8.67 -37.57 -6.33
C LEU A 133 8.99 -39.01 -6.71
N ASN A 134 10.26 -39.42 -6.63
CA ASN A 134 10.68 -40.78 -6.96
C ASN A 134 10.06 -41.80 -6.01
N LYS A 135 10.01 -41.49 -4.71
CA LYS A 135 9.37 -42.35 -3.70
C LYS A 135 7.86 -42.41 -3.86
N PHE A 136 7.23 -41.30 -4.23
CA PHE A 136 5.81 -41.28 -4.55
C PHE A 136 5.50 -42.16 -5.76
N ASN A 137 6.29 -42.05 -6.83
CA ASN A 137 6.12 -42.85 -8.03
C ASN A 137 6.33 -44.35 -7.78
N SER A 138 7.30 -44.73 -6.94
CA SER A 138 7.51 -46.15 -6.59
C SER A 138 6.36 -46.72 -5.75
N LEU A 139 5.71 -45.91 -4.91
CA LEU A 139 4.51 -46.31 -4.17
C LEU A 139 3.31 -46.51 -5.11
N ASN A 140 3.11 -45.61 -6.07
CA ASN A 140 2.01 -45.71 -7.04
C ASN A 140 2.16 -46.89 -8.00
N GLN A 141 3.39 -47.25 -8.39
CA GLN A 141 3.63 -48.44 -9.23
C GLN A 141 3.27 -49.75 -8.51
N GLY A 142 3.42 -49.81 -7.18
CA GLY A 142 3.02 -50.97 -6.38
C GLY A 142 1.49 -51.14 -6.30
N TYR A 143 0.73 -50.04 -6.34
CA TYR A 143 -0.72 -50.01 -6.10
C TYR A 143 -1.57 -50.47 -7.31
N ASN A 144 -1.04 -50.43 -8.53
CA ASN A 144 -1.78 -50.79 -9.75
C ASN A 144 -1.95 -52.31 -9.99
N SER A 145 -1.51 -53.16 -9.06
CA SER A 145 -1.78 -54.61 -9.08
C SER A 145 -2.89 -54.95 -8.08
N PRO A 146 -3.83 -55.88 -8.40
CA PRO A 146 -4.85 -56.31 -7.45
C PRO A 146 -4.19 -56.93 -6.20
N MET A 147 -4.29 -56.25 -5.06
CA MET A 147 -3.66 -56.65 -3.80
C MET A 147 -4.58 -57.53 -2.95
N SER A 148 -4.00 -58.51 -2.25
CA SER A 148 -4.67 -59.20 -1.14
C SER A 148 -4.74 -58.31 0.12
N THR A 149 -5.66 -58.60 1.05
CA THR A 149 -5.89 -57.81 2.28
C THR A 149 -4.65 -57.67 3.20
N ASN A 150 -3.74 -58.64 3.15
CA ASN A 150 -2.47 -58.59 3.89
C ASN A 150 -1.37 -57.83 3.13
N GLU A 151 -1.41 -57.83 1.80
CA GLU A 151 -0.53 -57.00 0.96
C GLU A 151 -0.94 -55.54 1.03
N GLU A 152 -2.23 -55.23 1.08
CA GLU A 152 -2.77 -53.89 1.25
C GLU A 152 -2.31 -53.26 2.58
N LYS A 153 -2.42 -54.00 3.69
CA LYS A 153 -1.90 -53.55 5.00
C LYS A 153 -0.38 -53.35 5.00
N ARG A 154 0.38 -54.23 4.32
CA ARG A 154 1.83 -54.05 4.15
C ARG A 154 2.16 -52.82 3.32
N SER A 155 1.45 -52.59 2.23
CA SER A 155 1.62 -51.43 1.34
C SER A 155 1.31 -50.12 2.06
N ILE A 156 0.25 -50.07 2.88
CA ILE A 156 -0.06 -48.93 3.74
C ILE A 156 1.05 -48.70 4.78
N SER A 157 1.58 -49.76 5.39
CA SER A 157 2.67 -49.64 6.37
C SER A 157 4.00 -49.18 5.76
N GLU A 158 4.33 -49.66 4.56
CA GLU A 158 5.52 -49.22 3.81
C GLU A 158 5.35 -47.79 3.27
N PHE A 159 4.15 -47.43 2.81
CA PHE A 159 3.79 -46.06 2.50
C PHE A 159 4.05 -45.14 3.70
N HIS A 160 3.53 -45.48 4.87
CA HIS A 160 3.78 -44.70 6.08
C HIS A 160 5.27 -44.65 6.47
N ARG A 161 6.03 -45.73 6.25
CA ARG A 161 7.48 -45.78 6.56
C ARG A 161 8.29 -44.91 5.61
N ILE A 162 8.05 -45.01 4.30
CA ILE A 162 8.71 -44.21 3.26
C ILE A 162 8.35 -42.73 3.42
N HIS A 163 7.06 -42.46 3.67
CA HIS A 163 6.58 -41.13 3.99
C HIS A 163 7.31 -40.60 5.23
N ARG A 164 7.34 -41.35 6.35
CA ARG A 164 8.03 -40.96 7.59
C ARG A 164 9.53 -40.70 7.40
N ASN A 165 10.26 -41.52 6.64
CA ASN A 165 11.70 -41.34 6.48
C ASN A 165 12.05 -40.12 5.62
N THR A 166 11.30 -39.90 4.54
CA THR A 166 11.41 -38.70 3.70
C THR A 166 11.00 -37.45 4.47
N PHE A 167 9.96 -37.59 5.29
CA PHE A 167 9.44 -36.59 6.20
C PHE A 167 10.42 -36.20 7.31
N GLU A 168 11.14 -37.14 7.93
CA GLU A 168 12.14 -36.81 8.95
C GLU A 168 13.34 -36.07 8.35
N LYS A 169 13.75 -36.44 7.13
CA LYS A 169 14.76 -35.66 6.37
C LYS A 169 14.27 -34.25 6.07
N PHE A 170 13.03 -34.10 5.61
CA PHE A 170 12.42 -32.80 5.37
C PHE A 170 12.25 -32.00 6.66
N LYS A 171 11.83 -32.61 7.76
CA LYS A 171 11.64 -31.93 9.05
C LYS A 171 12.93 -31.35 9.58
N LYS A 172 14.02 -32.13 9.57
CA LYS A 172 15.35 -31.66 10.02
C LYS A 172 15.85 -30.48 9.18
N SER A 173 15.65 -30.51 7.87
CA SER A 173 16.09 -29.43 6.98
C SER A 173 15.12 -28.25 6.86
N SER A 174 13.83 -28.48 7.13
CA SER A 174 12.80 -27.42 7.16
C SER A 174 13.08 -26.38 8.24
N ILE A 175 13.85 -26.75 9.28
CA ILE A 175 14.35 -25.81 10.29
C ILE A 175 15.24 -24.76 9.61
N SER A 176 16.16 -25.18 8.75
CA SER A 176 17.06 -24.28 8.00
C SER A 176 16.32 -23.45 6.96
N LEU A 177 15.24 -23.97 6.37
CA LEU A 177 14.38 -23.26 5.41
C LEU A 177 13.30 -22.40 6.08
N SER A 178 13.12 -22.52 7.40
CA SER A 178 12.09 -21.81 8.16
C SER A 178 12.11 -20.29 7.95
N PRO A 179 13.28 -19.60 7.93
CA PRO A 179 13.32 -18.16 7.67
C PRO A 179 12.77 -17.78 6.29
N TRP A 180 13.09 -18.57 5.26
CA TRP A 180 12.58 -18.35 3.90
C TRP A 180 11.06 -18.56 3.82
N ILE A 181 10.56 -19.64 4.41
CA ILE A 181 9.12 -19.93 4.48
C ILE A 181 8.36 -18.81 5.23
N LYS A 182 8.92 -18.29 6.33
CA LYS A 182 8.32 -17.17 7.06
C LYS A 182 8.23 -15.92 6.21
N ASN A 183 9.28 -15.58 5.45
CA ASN A 183 9.25 -14.42 4.56
C ASN A 183 8.16 -14.56 3.47
N ILE A 184 8.00 -15.76 2.90
CA ILE A 184 6.90 -16.05 1.95
C ILE A 184 5.55 -15.83 2.60
N SER A 185 5.34 -16.37 3.80
CA SER A 185 4.10 -16.17 4.55
C SER A 185 3.82 -14.68 4.80
N SER A 186 4.85 -13.90 5.15
CA SER A 186 4.71 -12.45 5.34
C SER A 186 4.32 -11.72 4.06
N VAL A 187 4.84 -12.12 2.89
CA VAL A 187 4.42 -11.55 1.60
C VAL A 187 2.94 -11.84 1.33
N VAL A 188 2.52 -13.09 1.51
CA VAL A 188 1.13 -13.49 1.30
C VAL A 188 0.19 -12.79 2.27
N GLU A 189 0.57 -12.69 3.55
CA GLU A 189 -0.18 -11.94 4.56
C GLU A 189 -0.33 -10.47 4.19
N LEU A 190 0.75 -9.83 3.71
CA LEU A 190 0.72 -8.43 3.25
C LEU A 190 -0.26 -8.24 2.09
N ILE A 191 -0.24 -9.11 1.08
CA ILE A 191 -1.16 -9.04 -0.06
C ILE A 191 -2.62 -9.25 0.39
N GLN A 192 -2.84 -10.18 1.32
CA GLN A 192 -4.18 -10.54 1.78
C GLN A 192 -4.81 -9.49 2.70
N GLN A 193 -4.00 -8.80 3.50
CA GLN A 193 -4.42 -7.72 4.39
C GLN A 193 -4.56 -6.36 3.67
N ALA A 194 -4.07 -6.25 2.43
CA ALA A 194 -4.14 -5.00 1.68
C ALA A 194 -5.59 -4.61 1.34
N GLU A 195 -5.95 -3.35 1.61
CA GLU A 195 -7.21 -2.71 1.23
C GLU A 195 -7.20 -2.33 -0.26
N ILE A 196 -7.11 -3.33 -1.14
CA ILE A 196 -7.05 -3.18 -2.59
C ILE A 196 -8.19 -3.95 -3.28
N LEU A 197 -8.45 -3.60 -4.55
CA LEU A 197 -9.46 -4.29 -5.36
C LEU A 197 -9.06 -5.76 -5.59
N HIS A 198 -10.07 -6.63 -5.75
CA HIS A 198 -9.84 -8.07 -5.91
C HIS A 198 -8.98 -8.41 -7.13
N ASN A 199 -9.18 -7.73 -8.27
CA ASN A 199 -8.36 -7.92 -9.47
C ASN A 199 -6.91 -7.48 -9.28
N GLU A 200 -6.67 -6.36 -8.57
CA GLU A 200 -5.31 -5.93 -8.22
C GLU A 200 -4.63 -6.94 -7.28
N ARG A 201 -5.38 -7.48 -6.31
CA ARG A 201 -4.88 -8.55 -5.42
C ARG A 201 -4.40 -9.76 -6.21
N LEU A 202 -5.24 -10.29 -7.11
CA LEU A 202 -4.87 -11.42 -7.97
C LEU A 202 -3.65 -11.13 -8.84
N MET A 203 -3.51 -9.89 -9.32
CA MET A 203 -2.32 -9.48 -10.08
C MET A 203 -1.05 -9.58 -9.23
N TYR A 204 -1.06 -9.10 -7.97
CA TYR A 204 0.10 -9.19 -7.08
C TYR A 204 0.42 -10.61 -6.64
N GLU A 205 -0.60 -11.43 -6.35
CA GLU A 205 -0.41 -12.85 -6.06
C GLU A 205 0.28 -13.55 -7.23
N ARG A 206 -0.18 -13.32 -8.47
CA ARG A 206 0.45 -13.87 -9.67
C ARG A 206 1.89 -13.39 -9.84
N ILE A 207 2.17 -12.10 -9.65
CA ILE A 207 3.54 -11.57 -9.73
C ILE A 207 4.45 -12.29 -8.73
N PHE A 208 3.97 -12.49 -7.50
CA PHE A 208 4.68 -13.17 -6.44
C PHE A 208 4.92 -14.65 -6.77
N TRP A 209 3.88 -15.41 -7.12
CA TRP A 209 3.99 -16.84 -7.39
C TRP A 209 4.85 -17.17 -8.61
N ASN A 210 4.87 -16.28 -9.61
CA ASN A 210 5.73 -16.43 -10.79
C ASN A 210 7.24 -16.29 -10.48
N GLN A 211 7.62 -15.87 -9.27
CA GLN A 211 9.03 -15.80 -8.88
C GLN A 211 9.62 -17.14 -8.43
N PHE A 212 8.79 -18.15 -8.21
CA PHE A 212 9.21 -19.45 -7.67
C PHE A 212 9.43 -20.47 -8.77
N SER A 213 10.44 -21.31 -8.57
CA SER A 213 10.64 -22.51 -9.39
C SER A 213 9.63 -23.60 -9.02
N ASP A 214 9.39 -24.55 -9.94
CA ASP A 214 8.53 -25.71 -9.70
C ASP A 214 8.91 -26.49 -8.44
N ASN A 215 10.21 -26.63 -8.16
CA ASN A 215 10.69 -27.36 -6.98
C ASN A 215 10.42 -26.57 -5.69
N GLU A 216 10.54 -25.24 -5.70
CA GLU A 216 10.19 -24.40 -4.56
C GLU A 216 8.69 -24.46 -4.27
N ILE A 217 7.85 -24.39 -5.31
CA ILE A 217 6.39 -24.57 -5.19
C ILE A 217 6.06 -25.95 -4.61
N LYS A 218 6.62 -27.03 -5.15
CA LYS A 218 6.41 -28.40 -4.64
C LYS A 218 6.80 -28.51 -3.16
N LEU A 219 7.89 -27.86 -2.75
CA LEU A 219 8.31 -27.84 -1.36
C LEU A 219 7.31 -27.09 -0.46
N LEU A 220 6.80 -25.94 -0.90
CA LEU A 220 5.80 -25.17 -0.14
C LEU A 220 4.51 -25.96 0.02
N VAL A 221 4.06 -26.66 -1.03
CA VAL A 221 2.90 -27.55 -0.97
C VAL A 221 3.15 -28.69 0.02
N ALA A 222 4.33 -29.33 -0.01
CA ALA A 222 4.70 -30.36 0.96
C ALA A 222 4.72 -29.81 2.40
N TYR A 223 5.22 -28.58 2.59
CA TYR A 223 5.23 -27.88 3.88
C TYR A 223 3.81 -27.53 4.39
N LEU A 224 2.90 -27.14 3.49
CA LEU A 224 1.49 -26.92 3.81
C LEU A 224 0.83 -28.21 4.27
N ASN A 225 0.90 -29.27 3.46
CA ASN A 225 0.33 -30.58 3.77
C ASN A 225 0.85 -31.13 5.11
N PHE A 226 2.14 -30.91 5.40
CA PHE A 226 2.74 -31.26 6.70
C PHE A 226 2.03 -30.61 7.90
N ASN A 227 1.75 -29.30 7.85
CA ASN A 227 1.11 -28.62 8.98
C ASN A 227 -0.39 -28.93 9.08
N VAL A 228 -1.06 -29.22 7.96
CA VAL A 228 -2.47 -29.65 7.94
C VAL A 228 -2.62 -31.01 8.63
N LEU A 229 -1.71 -31.96 8.37
CA LEU A 229 -1.72 -33.30 8.96
C LEU A 229 -1.47 -33.33 10.48
N TYR A 230 -0.81 -32.31 11.05
CA TYR A 230 -0.35 -32.31 12.45
C TYR A 230 -0.98 -31.22 13.35
N LYS A 231 -2.13 -30.65 12.96
CA LYS A 231 -2.96 -29.73 13.78
C LYS A 231 -2.15 -28.61 14.45
N SER A 232 -1.73 -27.61 13.67
CA SER A 232 -1.48 -26.27 14.23
C SER A 232 -2.46 -25.28 13.61
N LYS A 233 -3.12 -24.48 14.47
CA LYS A 233 -4.21 -23.55 14.14
C LYS A 233 -3.77 -22.35 13.28
N SER A 234 -2.57 -22.38 12.72
CA SER A 234 -1.97 -21.30 11.94
C SER A 234 -1.78 -21.75 10.48
N LYS A 235 -2.83 -21.71 9.64
CA LYS A 235 -2.64 -21.84 8.17
C LYS A 235 -3.79 -21.50 7.22
N ASP A 236 -4.84 -20.80 7.65
CA ASP A 236 -5.98 -20.51 6.75
C ASP A 236 -5.64 -19.59 5.56
N VAL A 237 -4.64 -18.72 5.66
CA VAL A 237 -4.37 -17.67 4.64
C VAL A 237 -3.38 -18.15 3.56
N LEU A 238 -2.26 -18.76 3.96
CA LEU A 238 -1.26 -19.29 3.03
C LEU A 238 -1.83 -20.47 2.23
N GLU A 239 -2.63 -21.32 2.87
CA GLU A 239 -3.31 -22.44 2.24
C GLU A 239 -4.34 -21.96 1.20
N LYS A 240 -5.20 -21.00 1.54
CA LYS A 240 -6.18 -20.43 0.59
C LYS A 240 -5.53 -19.69 -0.59
N SER A 241 -4.45 -18.95 -0.36
CA SER A 241 -3.74 -18.22 -1.43
C SER A 241 -3.04 -19.19 -2.40
N ILE A 242 -2.35 -20.22 -1.87
CA ILE A 242 -1.72 -21.26 -2.70
C ILE A 242 -2.78 -22.06 -3.47
N LEU A 243 -3.90 -22.43 -2.85
CA LEU A 243 -4.96 -23.22 -3.51
C LEU A 243 -5.79 -22.45 -4.55
N ASN A 244 -5.87 -21.12 -4.43
CA ASN A 244 -6.63 -20.28 -5.37
C ASN A 244 -5.83 -19.88 -6.62
N ASP A 245 -4.51 -19.69 -6.52
CA ASP A 245 -3.69 -19.12 -7.61
C ASP A 245 -2.80 -20.17 -8.33
N LEU A 246 -2.45 -21.28 -7.65
CA LEU A 246 -1.94 -22.44 -8.38
C LEU A 246 -3.10 -23.03 -9.14
N SER A 247 -3.09 -22.82 -10.47
CA SER A 247 -3.88 -23.62 -11.39
C SER A 247 -3.90 -25.05 -10.86
N ILE A 248 -5.11 -25.49 -10.56
CA ILE A 248 -5.39 -26.83 -10.10
C ILE A 248 -4.70 -27.85 -11.04
N ASP A 249 -4.32 -27.47 -12.26
CA ASP A 249 -3.55 -28.23 -13.25
C ASP A 249 -2.09 -28.57 -12.88
N ILE A 250 -1.34 -27.76 -12.13
CA ILE A 250 0.02 -28.17 -11.66
C ILE A 250 -0.10 -29.21 -10.54
N LEU A 251 -1.14 -29.07 -9.71
CA LEU A 251 -1.46 -29.97 -8.60
C LEU A 251 -2.16 -31.25 -9.09
N ARG A 252 -2.95 -31.16 -10.16
CA ARG A 252 -3.60 -32.30 -10.86
C ARG A 252 -2.63 -33.03 -11.79
N GLY A 253 -1.74 -32.31 -12.46
CA GLY A 253 -0.76 -32.86 -13.39
C GLY A 253 0.35 -33.67 -12.71
N ASN A 254 0.65 -33.38 -11.45
CA ASN A 254 1.70 -34.08 -10.68
C ASN A 254 1.17 -34.96 -9.54
N GLN A 255 -0.13 -35.23 -9.42
CA GLN A 255 -0.72 -36.17 -8.44
C GLN A 255 -0.28 -36.01 -6.95
N ILE A 256 0.35 -34.90 -6.55
CA ILE A 256 0.84 -34.71 -5.16
C ILE A 256 -0.31 -34.47 -4.16
N ILE A 257 -1.54 -34.17 -4.63
CA ILE A 257 -2.65 -33.73 -3.77
C ILE A 257 -3.69 -34.83 -3.43
N TYR A 258 -3.75 -35.94 -4.14
CA TYR A 258 -4.85 -36.89 -3.95
C TYR A 258 -4.57 -37.99 -2.92
N PHE A 259 -4.42 -37.64 -1.64
CA PHE A 259 -4.51 -38.67 -0.58
C PHE A 259 -5.32 -38.26 0.65
N ASN A 260 -5.78 -37.01 0.75
CA ASN A 260 -6.65 -36.60 1.86
C ASN A 260 -8.11 -37.07 1.72
N GLN A 261 -8.49 -37.59 0.54
CA GLN A 261 -9.85 -38.09 0.28
C GLN A 261 -10.01 -39.61 0.47
N GLN A 262 -8.95 -40.41 0.37
CA GLN A 262 -9.08 -41.86 0.52
C GLN A 262 -8.85 -42.37 1.96
N SER A 263 -8.32 -41.54 2.86
CA SER A 263 -8.10 -41.90 4.27
C SER A 263 -9.27 -41.55 5.19
N GLN A 264 -10.34 -40.92 4.68
CA GLN A 264 -11.57 -40.65 5.45
C GLN A 264 -12.68 -41.66 5.18
N ASP A 265 -12.54 -42.54 4.20
CA ASP A 265 -13.55 -43.56 3.83
C ASP A 265 -13.17 -45.00 4.27
N HIS A 266 -12.16 -45.17 5.13
CA HIS A 266 -11.82 -46.46 5.76
C HIS A 266 -11.54 -46.36 7.25
#